data_AF-A0A077QR89-F1
#
_entry.id   AF-A0A077QR89-F1
#
_cell.length_a   1.000
_cell.length_b   1.000
_cell.length_c   1.000
_cell.angle_alpha   90.00
_cell.angle_beta   90.00
_cell.angle_gamma   90.00
#
_symmetry.space_group_name_H-M   'P 1'
#
loop_
_entity.id
_entity.type
_entity.pdbx_description
1 polymer ?
#
loop_
_entity_poly.entity_id
_entity_poly.type
_entity_poly.pdbx_seq_one_letter_code
_entity_poly.pdbx_strand_id
1 'polypeptide(L)' 'MSEFNYLSAPKSSRDRLDIYRFWYDVYHEEMKRKITDLDHSKKIIYDYFEPESDIFVIESNNKVIGSVRLSK' A
#
# COMPACT_ATOMS: atom_id res chain seq x y z
N MET A 1 -6.10 0.36 -25.14
CA MET A 1 -4.89 0.24 -24.30
C MET A 1 -5.23 0.89 -22.98
N SER A 2 -5.15 0.18 -21.85
CA SER A 2 -5.27 0.82 -20.54
C SER A 2 -3.95 1.50 -20.23
N GLU A 3 -3.91 2.83 -20.35
CA GLU A 3 -2.76 3.61 -19.93
C GLU A 3 -2.63 3.53 -18.41
N PHE A 4 -1.58 2.88 -17.93
CA PHE A 4 -1.19 2.94 -16.53
C PHE A 4 -0.47 4.25 -16.29
N ASN A 5 -1.27 5.30 -16.16
CA ASN A 5 -0.77 6.63 -15.91
C ASN A 5 -0.52 6.76 -14.41
N TYR A 6 0.70 7.18 -14.07
CA TYR A 6 1.16 7.61 -12.73
C TYR A 6 1.87 6.54 -11.87
N LEU A 7 3.20 6.53 -11.99
CA LEU A 7 4.09 6.08 -10.93
C LEU A 7 4.23 7.22 -9.92
N SER A 8 3.77 7.04 -8.68
CA SER A 8 3.95 8.02 -7.62
C SER A 8 4.81 7.47 -6.49
N ALA A 9 5.55 8.37 -5.83
CA ALA A 9 6.36 8.09 -4.65
C ALA A 9 5.91 8.99 -3.49
N PRO A 10 4.73 8.72 -2.89
CA PRO A 10 4.18 9.53 -1.80
C PRO A 10 5.13 9.57 -0.61
N LYS A 11 5.33 10.76 -0.05
CA LYS A 11 6.35 11.01 1.00
C LYS A 11 5.79 11.17 2.41
N SER A 12 4.48 11.34 2.56
CA SER A 12 3.84 11.47 3.88
C SER A 12 2.95 10.27 4.18
N SER A 13 2.85 9.92 5.46
CA SER A 13 1.97 8.84 5.91
C SER A 13 0.48 9.12 5.62
N ARG A 14 0.08 10.40 5.53
CA ARG A 14 -1.27 10.80 5.12
C ARG A 14 -1.54 10.45 3.67
N ASP A 15 -0.56 10.65 2.79
CA ASP A 15 -0.68 10.36 1.35
C ASP A 15 -0.57 8.86 1.03
N ARG A 16 -0.16 8.05 2.01
CA ARG A 16 0.03 6.60 1.87
C ARG A 16 -1.15 5.77 2.40
N LEU A 17 -2.18 6.40 2.96
CA LEU A 17 -3.31 5.68 3.59
C LEU A 17 -3.97 4.67 2.65
N ASP A 18 -4.17 5.04 1.38
CA ASP A 18 -4.80 4.15 0.41
C ASP A 18 -3.90 2.96 0.02
N ILE A 19 -2.58 3.11 0.18
CA ILE A 19 -1.61 2.03 0.01
C ILE A 19 -1.72 1.03 1.16
N TYR A 20 -1.85 1.51 2.39
CA TYR A 20 -1.99 0.64 3.56
C TYR A 20 -3.28 -0.18 3.50
N ARG A 21 -4.35 0.42 2.97
CA ARG A 21 -5.62 -0.27 2.70
C ARG A 21 -5.47 -1.30 1.58
N PHE A 22 -4.80 -0.92 0.49
CA PHE A 22 -4.49 -1.84 -0.60
C PHE A 22 -3.71 -3.07 -0.11
N TRP A 23 -2.71 -2.89 0.76
CA TRP A 23 -1.99 -4.02 1.36
C TRP A 23 -2.88 -4.89 2.25
N TYR A 24 -3.85 -4.31 2.96
CA TYR A 24 -4.80 -5.06 3.77
C TYR A 24 -5.66 -5.95 2.87
N ASP A 25 -6.23 -5.38 1.82
CA ASP A 25 -7.06 -6.12 0.86
C ASP A 25 -6.27 -7.28 0.23
N VAL A 26 -5.05 -7.02 -0.25
CA VAL A 26 -4.23 -8.05 -0.90
C VAL A 26 -3.71 -9.08 0.11
N TYR A 27 -2.98 -8.66 1.13
CA TYR A 27 -2.25 -9.60 1.99
C TYR A 27 -3.14 -10.29 3.02
N HIS A 28 -4.10 -9.56 3.60
CA HIS A 28 -5.00 -10.14 4.60
C HIS A 28 -6.25 -10.74 3.96
N GLU A 29 -6.99 -9.99 3.12
CA GLU A 29 -8.27 -10.47 2.60
C GLU A 29 -8.12 -11.49 1.46
N GLU A 30 -7.26 -11.24 0.47
CA GLU A 30 -7.10 -12.14 -0.68
C GLU A 30 -6.16 -13.29 -0.35
N MET A 31 -4.96 -13.00 0.16
CA MET A 31 -3.92 -14.00 0.40
C MET A 31 -4.04 -14.73 1.74
N LYS A 32 -4.92 -14.27 2.65
CA LYS A 32 -5.10 -14.84 4.00
C LYS A 32 -3.79 -14.99 4.79
N ARG A 33 -2.85 -14.06 4.62
CA ARG A 33 -1.59 -14.05 5.37
C ARG A 33 -1.86 -13.69 6.84
N LYS A 34 -1.16 -14.37 7.75
CA LYS A 34 -1.11 -13.99 9.16
C LYS A 34 -0.06 -12.89 9.32
N ILE A 35 -0.50 -11.69 9.65
CA ILE A 35 0.33 -10.48 9.80
C ILE A 35 0.02 -9.89 11.18
N THR A 36 1.06 -9.41 11.87
CA THR A 36 0.94 -8.85 13.23
C THR A 36 0.57 -7.37 13.23
N ASP A 37 0.98 -6.63 12.21
CA ASP A 37 0.88 -5.17 12.11
C ASP A 37 -0.41 -4.71 11.39
N LEU A 38 -1.53 -5.33 11.76
CA LEU A 38 -2.85 -5.08 11.18
C LEU A 38 -3.68 -4.19 12.12
N ASP A 39 -4.32 -3.15 11.58
CA ASP A 39 -5.42 -2.45 12.26
C ASP A 39 -6.73 -2.80 11.54
N HIS A 40 -7.45 -3.79 12.07
CA HIS A 40 -8.73 -4.25 11.51
C HIS A 40 -9.83 -3.17 11.53
N SER A 41 -9.77 -2.23 12.49
CA SER A 41 -10.79 -1.18 12.59
C SER A 41 -10.70 -0.21 11.41
N LYS A 42 -9.47 0.05 10.93
CA LYS A 42 -9.19 0.94 9.80
C LYS A 42 -8.96 0.20 8.49
N LYS A 43 -8.84 -1.13 8.54
CA LYS A 43 -8.47 -2.00 7.42
C LYS A 43 -7.15 -1.58 6.78
N ILE A 44 -6.11 -1.44 7.58
CA ILE A 44 -4.79 -1.04 7.12
C ILE A 44 -3.71 -2.01 7.59
N ILE A 45 -2.64 -2.08 6.81
CA ILE A 45 -1.34 -2.64 7.22
C ILE A 45 -0.35 -1.50 7.31
N TYR A 46 0.22 -1.31 8.48
CA TYR A 46 1.25 -0.30 8.74
C TYR A 46 2.28 -0.90 9.68
N ASP A 47 3.43 -1.29 9.13
CA ASP A 47 4.49 -1.95 9.88
C ASP A 47 5.62 -0.98 10.29
N TYR A 48 6.53 -1.48 11.12
CA TYR A 48 7.67 -0.71 11.61
C TYR A 48 8.61 -0.21 10.50
N PHE A 49 8.67 -0.88 9.35
CA PHE A 49 9.58 -0.53 8.25
C PHE A 49 9.00 0.52 7.30
N GLU A 50 7.70 0.81 7.41
CA GLU A 50 6.99 1.77 6.56
C GLU A 50 7.67 3.16 6.52
N PRO A 51 8.04 3.80 7.66
CA PRO A 51 8.54 5.17 7.64
C PRO A 51 9.85 5.37 6.89
N GLU A 52 10.67 4.32 6.82
CA GLU A 52 12.01 4.35 6.18
C GLU A 52 11.99 3.83 4.75
N SER A 53 10.85 3.35 4.27
CA SER A 53 10.75 2.70 2.97
C SER A 53 10.41 3.67 1.84
N ASP A 54 11.04 3.43 0.70
CA ASP A 54 10.63 3.99 -0.58
C ASP A 54 9.49 3.12 -1.13
N ILE A 55 8.30 3.72 -1.24
CA ILE A 55 7.10 3.04 -1.75
C ILE A 55 6.73 3.67 -3.08
N PHE A 56 6.67 2.84 -4.10
CA PHE A 56 6.19 3.20 -5.43
C PHE A 56 4.84 2.56 -5.66
N VAL A 57 3.91 3.31 -6.22
CA VAL A 57 2.57 2.81 -6.54
C VAL A 57 2.19 3.09 -7.98
N ILE A 58 1.33 2.23 -8.48
CA ILE A 58 0.64 2.40 -9.75
C ILE A 58 -0.85 2.60 -9.46
N GLU A 59 -1.40 3.65 -10.05
CA GLU A 59 -2.79 4.02 -9.87
C GLU A 59 -3.56 3.92 -11.18
N SER A 60 -4.85 3.62 -11.07
CA SER A 60 -5.79 3.69 -12.18
C SER A 60 -7.12 4.20 -11.65
N ASN A 61 -7.66 5.25 -12.28
CA ASN A 61 -8.90 5.90 -11.84
C ASN A 61 -8.90 6.27 -10.33
N ASN A 62 -7.80 6.88 -9.85
CA ASN A 62 -7.59 7.25 -8.45
C ASN A 62 -7.65 6.07 -7.46
N LYS A 63 -7.38 4.85 -7.92
CA LYS A 63 -7.27 3.66 -7.08
C LYS A 63 -5.90 3.03 -7.23
N VAL A 64 -5.28 2.67 -6.10
CA VAL A 64 -4.05 1.85 -6.08
C VAL A 64 -4.37 0.47 -6.63
N ILE A 65 -3.66 0.07 -7.68
CA ILE A 65 -3.78 -1.28 -8.27
C ILE A 65 -2.51 -2.11 -8.13
N GLY A 66 -1.45 -1.51 -7.60
CA GLY A 66 -0.17 -2.17 -7.37
C GLY A 66 0.77 -1.26 -6.60
N SER A 67 1.70 -1.89 -5.89
CA SER A 67 2.74 -1.21 -5.13
C SER A 67 3.99 -2.06 -5.06
N VAL A 68 5.16 -1.42 -5.06
CA VAL A 68 6.42 -2.04 -4.66
C VAL A 68 7.05 -1.21 -3.55
N ARG A 69 7.55 -1.91 -2.52
CA ARG A 69 8.29 -1.32 -1.40
C ARG A 69 9.75 -1.70 -1.51
N LEU A 70 10.64 -0.71 -1.43
CA LEU A 70 12.08 -0.89 -1.29
C LEU A 70 12.48 -0.47 0.12
N SER A 71 13.07 -1.39 0.86
CA SER A 71 13.61 -1.15 2.22
C SER A 71 15.14 -1.31 2.15
N LYS A 72 15.88 -0.49 2.91
CA LYS A 72 17.34 -0.58 3.00
C LYS A 72 17.79 -1.67 3.97
#